data_AF-W5Y047-F1
#
_entry.id   AF-W5Y047-F1
#
_cell.length_a   1.000
_cell.length_b   1.000
_cell.length_c   1.000
_cell.angle_alpha   90.00
_cell.angle_beta   90.00
_cell.angle_gamma   90.00
#
_symmetry.space_group_name_H-M   'P 1'
#
loop_
_entity.id
_entity.type
_entity.pdbx_description
1 polymer ?
#
loop_
_entity_poly.entity_id
_entity_poly.type
_entity_poly.pdbx_seq_one_letter_code
_entity_poly.pdbx_strand_id
1 'polypeptide(L)'
;MSTLVEDDQTPRFLRRRGRFARAEVPSAPRTYAWSRQDSIFTAIIALAAFVTRFVGLTSATATGTPVFDEKHYVPQAWDMVESWMNPILGGIESNPGYGLVVHPPLAKQIEALGEMVFGYTPLGWRVMAALFGVAVVLLTMDLVRRLTHSPYAALFAGVLATCDGVLLVGSRFGMLDIFQVLFIVAAAWALVLDHQQMQRRMHEAYVSGLIMGDLGPRLGFRWWRFALGLFLGCALSVKWSGLYYVAFFGLLSVALDAWLRHQYRLRRPLLGALRFDAFPAFASLVLLPAALYVWSWRAWFASETSVYRHAATDGTIPEGSALRILPDTLASWLYYHQTVLKFHESLTTSSGHTHPWDSKPWAWLVSARPILYYSSTDISCGETTCRRMIFLFGTPAIWWLTVPVLLWAAWAMVIRREGAYLVPFVAFMAGFVPWLASYDRQMYFFYATALVPFTIVMLSLVMHSLWGRGRLVGNAKIQELAPGFRAGHLAVVCYLALVIAMFAYFSPILYGYEIPDAYYNSIMWFRSWQ
;
A
#
# COMPACT_ATOMS: atom_id res chain seq x y z
N MET A 1 11.52 -30.78 -72.82
CA MET A 1 12.54 -31.53 -72.06
C MET A 1 13.54 -30.51 -71.50
N SER A 2 13.22 -29.93 -70.34
CA SER A 2 14.19 -29.38 -69.38
C SER A 2 13.41 -28.86 -68.17
N THR A 3 13.52 -29.59 -67.07
CA THR A 3 13.05 -29.23 -65.74
C THR A 3 13.98 -28.17 -65.15
N LEU A 4 13.43 -27.04 -64.70
CA LEU A 4 14.14 -26.05 -63.90
C LEU A 4 14.20 -26.55 -62.45
N VAL A 5 15.42 -26.66 -61.93
CA VAL A 5 15.74 -26.99 -60.54
C VAL A 5 15.80 -25.67 -59.76
N GLU A 6 14.95 -25.52 -58.75
CA GLU A 6 15.05 -24.46 -57.74
C GLU A 6 16.21 -24.77 -56.77
N ASP A 7 17.07 -23.77 -56.56
CA ASP A 7 18.21 -23.79 -55.65
C ASP A 7 17.75 -23.49 -54.22
N ASP A 8 17.44 -24.53 -53.45
CA ASP A 8 17.17 -24.46 -52.01
C ASP A 8 18.50 -24.48 -51.23
N GLN A 9 19.11 -23.31 -51.05
CA GLN A 9 20.21 -23.12 -50.12
C GLN A 9 19.70 -22.65 -48.75
N THR A 10 18.98 -23.52 -48.04
CA THR A 10 18.91 -23.44 -46.58
C THR A 10 19.94 -24.39 -45.93
N PRO A 11 20.87 -23.89 -45.09
CA PRO A 11 21.87 -24.74 -44.46
C PRO A 11 21.22 -25.80 -43.54
N ARG A 12 21.55 -27.06 -43.79
CA ARG A 12 21.03 -28.30 -43.14
C ARG A 12 21.34 -28.47 -41.64
N PHE A 13 21.53 -27.39 -40.87
CA PHE A 13 21.71 -27.48 -39.40
C PHE A 13 20.42 -27.28 -38.58
N LEU A 14 19.27 -27.02 -39.23
CA LEU A 14 17.99 -26.77 -38.55
C LEU A 14 17.07 -28.00 -38.39
N ARG A 15 17.60 -29.23 -38.45
CA ARG A 15 16.79 -30.45 -38.31
C ARG A 15 17.38 -31.48 -37.35
N ARG A 16 17.46 -31.13 -36.06
CA ARG A 16 17.41 -32.09 -34.95
C ARG A 16 16.69 -31.50 -33.75
N ARG A 17 15.36 -31.66 -33.69
CA ARG A 17 14.57 -31.47 -32.45
C ARG A 17 14.81 -32.65 -31.51
N GLY A 18 15.91 -32.61 -30.76
CA GLY A 18 16.14 -33.48 -29.62
C GLY A 18 15.45 -32.96 -28.36
N ARG A 19 15.07 -33.84 -27.43
CA ARG A 19 14.48 -33.54 -26.10
C ARG A 19 15.40 -32.76 -25.13
N PHE A 20 16.49 -32.17 -25.63
CA PHE A 20 17.41 -31.27 -24.93
C PHE A 20 17.63 -29.98 -25.71
N ALA A 21 16.57 -29.41 -26.30
CA ALA A 21 16.64 -28.05 -26.83
C ALA A 21 17.12 -27.14 -25.70
N ARG A 22 18.27 -26.47 -25.88
CA ARG A 22 18.76 -25.43 -24.95
C ARG A 22 17.59 -24.52 -24.67
N ALA A 23 17.12 -24.43 -23.41
CA ALA A 23 16.00 -23.56 -23.09
C ALA A 23 16.33 -22.14 -23.60
N GLU A 24 15.45 -21.58 -24.40
CA GLU A 24 15.68 -20.30 -25.08
C GLU A 24 15.87 -19.18 -24.04
N VAL A 25 16.73 -18.21 -24.36
CA VAL A 25 16.90 -17.00 -23.55
C VAL A 25 15.56 -16.24 -23.50
N PRO A 26 15.23 -15.51 -22.41
CA PRO A 26 13.95 -14.83 -22.30
C PRO A 26 13.63 -13.97 -23.53
N SER A 27 12.37 -13.98 -23.94
CA SER A 27 11.86 -13.12 -25.00
C SER A 27 11.99 -11.63 -24.63
N ALA A 28 11.97 -10.78 -25.65
CA ALA A 28 12.04 -9.34 -25.47
C ALA A 28 10.94 -8.86 -24.47
N PRO A 29 11.31 -8.08 -23.44
CA PRO A 29 10.34 -7.53 -22.51
C PRO A 29 9.27 -6.71 -23.23
N ARG A 30 8.02 -6.84 -22.80
CA ARG A 30 6.92 -6.07 -23.39
C ARG A 30 7.10 -4.58 -23.14
N THR A 31 6.91 -3.78 -24.18
CA THR A 31 6.89 -2.33 -24.07
C THR A 31 5.59 -1.87 -23.42
N TYR A 32 5.69 -0.90 -22.51
CA TYR A 32 4.52 -0.26 -21.92
C TYR A 32 4.08 0.88 -22.84
N ALA A 33 2.85 0.84 -23.32
CA ALA A 33 2.23 1.93 -24.06
C ALA A 33 0.97 2.38 -23.33
N TRP A 34 0.76 3.69 -23.21
CA TRP A 34 -0.46 4.28 -22.66
C TRP A 34 -1.49 4.45 -23.78
N SER A 35 -2.69 3.91 -23.59
CA SER A 35 -3.76 3.93 -24.59
C SER A 35 -4.81 5.00 -24.27
N ARG A 36 -5.68 5.31 -25.25
CA ARG A 36 -6.86 6.16 -25.02
C ARG A 36 -7.78 5.57 -23.93
N GLN A 37 -7.90 4.25 -23.87
CA GLN A 37 -8.70 3.57 -22.84
C GLN A 37 -8.13 3.80 -21.44
N ASP A 38 -6.79 3.80 -21.30
CA ASP A 38 -6.15 4.10 -20.03
C ASP A 38 -6.51 5.51 -19.53
N SER A 39 -6.49 6.51 -20.42
CA SER A 39 -6.90 7.88 -20.06
C SER A 39 -8.36 7.95 -19.62
N ILE A 40 -9.27 7.31 -20.36
CA ILE A 40 -10.71 7.35 -20.06
C ILE A 40 -10.98 6.66 -18.72
N PHE A 41 -10.47 5.43 -18.53
CA PHE A 41 -10.70 4.67 -17.30
C PHE A 41 -10.08 5.37 -16.09
N THR A 42 -8.86 5.91 -16.23
CA THR A 42 -8.21 6.65 -15.14
C THR A 42 -9.00 7.90 -14.78
N ALA A 43 -9.51 8.66 -15.75
CA ALA A 43 -10.31 9.85 -15.47
C ALA A 43 -11.63 9.53 -14.76
N ILE A 44 -12.34 8.48 -15.20
CA ILE A 44 -13.59 8.03 -14.56
C ILE A 44 -13.33 7.61 -13.11
N ILE A 45 -12.29 6.78 -12.89
CA ILE A 45 -11.94 6.31 -11.55
C ILE A 45 -11.43 7.46 -10.68
N ALA A 46 -10.63 8.40 -11.22
CA ALA A 46 -10.17 9.57 -10.49
C ALA A 46 -11.35 10.42 -10.01
N LEU A 47 -12.32 10.69 -10.88
CA LEU A 47 -13.52 11.43 -10.52
C LEU A 47 -14.35 10.69 -9.46
N ALA A 48 -14.58 9.39 -9.64
CA ALA A 48 -15.33 8.59 -8.68
C ALA A 48 -14.62 8.51 -7.32
N ALA A 49 -13.31 8.31 -7.31
CA ALA A 49 -12.50 8.28 -6.10
C ALA A 49 -12.52 9.64 -5.38
N PHE A 50 -12.39 10.74 -6.14
CA PHE A 50 -12.47 12.10 -5.61
C PHE A 50 -13.84 12.36 -4.98
N VAL A 51 -14.93 12.12 -5.71
CA VAL A 51 -16.29 12.34 -5.20
C VAL A 51 -16.55 11.52 -3.94
N THR A 52 -16.27 10.21 -3.97
CA THR A 52 -16.52 9.33 -2.80
C THR A 52 -15.75 9.76 -1.55
N ARG A 53 -14.52 10.25 -1.70
CA ARG A 53 -13.67 10.65 -0.56
C ARG A 53 -14.00 12.04 -0.04
N PHE A 54 -14.50 12.94 -0.87
CA PHE A 54 -14.82 14.31 -0.49
C PHE A 54 -16.28 14.53 -0.06
N VAL A 55 -17.23 13.70 -0.51
CA VAL A 55 -18.65 13.85 -0.12
C VAL A 55 -18.81 13.74 1.39
N GLY A 56 -19.26 14.81 2.04
CA GLY A 56 -19.49 14.85 3.48
C GLY A 56 -18.21 14.77 4.34
N LEU A 57 -17.04 15.11 3.78
CA LEU A 57 -15.73 15.03 4.46
C LEU A 57 -15.71 15.78 5.81
N THR A 58 -16.41 16.91 5.89
CA THR A 58 -16.45 17.78 7.07
C THR A 58 -17.54 17.41 8.08
N SER A 59 -18.37 16.40 7.79
CA SER A 59 -19.64 16.21 8.50
C SER A 59 -19.55 15.49 9.85
N ALA A 60 -18.56 14.62 10.04
CA ALA A 60 -18.41 13.80 11.25
C ALA A 60 -17.46 14.49 12.24
N THR A 61 -18.00 15.18 13.24
CA THR A 61 -17.21 15.86 14.28
C THR A 61 -17.90 15.74 15.62
N ALA A 62 -17.16 15.85 16.72
CA ALA A 62 -17.74 16.01 18.05
C ALA A 62 -17.88 17.51 18.33
N THR A 63 -19.03 18.11 18.01
CA THR A 63 -19.24 19.57 18.22
C THR A 63 -18.15 20.45 17.58
N GLY A 64 -17.68 20.09 16.38
CA GLY A 64 -16.62 20.80 15.68
C GLY A 64 -15.20 20.35 16.02
N THR A 65 -15.01 19.40 16.93
CA THR A 65 -13.68 18.85 17.28
C THR A 65 -13.39 17.51 16.58
N PRO A 66 -12.11 17.11 16.49
CA PRO A 66 -11.69 15.82 15.95
C PRO A 66 -12.33 14.61 16.68
N VAL A 67 -12.50 13.49 15.99
CA VAL A 67 -13.11 12.25 16.53
C VAL A 67 -12.14 11.07 16.43
N PHE A 68 -12.43 9.97 17.13
CA PHE A 68 -11.54 8.79 17.15
C PHE A 68 -10.09 9.19 17.51
N ASP A 69 -9.08 8.64 16.84
CA ASP A 69 -7.67 8.96 17.01
C ASP A 69 -7.25 10.27 16.31
N GLU A 70 -8.15 10.94 15.57
CA GLU A 70 -7.87 12.31 15.07
C GLU A 70 -7.57 13.25 16.25
N LYS A 71 -8.15 12.99 17.44
CA LYS A 71 -7.85 13.72 18.68
C LYS A 71 -6.37 13.70 19.08
N HIS A 72 -5.57 12.80 18.52
CA HIS A 72 -4.14 12.73 18.73
C HIS A 72 -3.37 13.41 17.61
N TYR A 73 -3.67 13.09 16.36
CA TYR A 73 -2.87 13.54 15.22
C TYR A 73 -3.21 14.96 14.76
N VAL A 74 -4.49 15.33 14.78
CA VAL A 74 -4.97 16.64 14.34
C VAL A 74 -4.41 17.76 15.23
N PRO A 75 -4.51 17.70 16.58
CA PRO A 75 -3.87 18.72 17.41
C PRO A 75 -2.35 18.78 17.25
N GLN A 76 -1.68 17.63 17.06
CA GLN A 76 -0.22 17.58 16.84
C GLN A 76 0.16 18.23 15.50
N ALA A 77 -0.65 18.04 14.46
CA ALA A 77 -0.46 18.72 13.18
C ALA A 77 -0.67 20.23 13.34
N TRP A 78 -1.67 20.65 14.12
CA TRP A 78 -1.93 22.05 14.39
C TRP A 78 -0.80 22.73 15.18
N ASP A 79 -0.22 22.03 16.16
CA ASP A 79 0.99 22.47 16.86
C ASP A 79 2.14 22.72 15.87
N MET A 80 2.28 21.89 14.84
CA MET A 80 3.27 22.12 13.78
C MET A 80 2.94 23.36 12.95
N VAL A 81 1.65 23.68 12.74
CA VAL A 81 1.23 24.91 12.06
C VAL A 81 1.56 26.14 12.90
N GLU A 82 1.18 26.14 14.19
CA GLU A 82 1.39 27.28 15.09
C GLU A 82 2.87 27.57 15.33
N SER A 83 3.70 26.51 15.39
CA SER A 83 5.14 26.63 15.57
C SER A 83 5.92 26.73 14.25
N TRP A 84 5.26 26.81 13.09
CA TRP A 84 5.91 26.86 11.80
C TRP A 84 6.69 28.17 11.61
N MET A 85 7.93 28.06 11.13
CA MET A 85 8.72 29.24 10.72
C MET A 85 9.15 29.15 9.26
N ASN A 86 9.74 28.04 8.84
CA ASN A 86 10.18 27.81 7.46
C ASN A 86 10.38 26.30 7.20
N PRO A 87 10.73 25.87 5.97
CA PRO A 87 10.91 24.46 5.66
C PRO A 87 11.91 23.69 6.52
N ILE A 88 12.84 24.36 7.20
CA ILE A 88 13.87 23.76 8.04
C ILE A 88 13.56 23.94 9.54
N LEU A 89 13.07 25.12 9.95
CA LEU A 89 12.85 25.50 11.36
C LEU A 89 11.35 25.57 11.71
N GLY A 90 11.01 25.20 12.94
CA GLY A 90 9.63 25.15 13.42
C GLY A 90 8.94 23.83 13.04
N GLY A 91 7.61 23.75 13.15
CA GLY A 91 6.88 22.52 12.84
C GLY A 91 7.06 21.44 13.92
N ILE A 92 7.01 21.87 15.19
CA ILE A 92 7.23 21.04 16.37
C ILE A 92 5.89 20.51 16.87
N GLU A 93 5.89 19.26 17.32
CA GLU A 93 4.77 18.65 18.02
C GLU A 93 4.84 19.04 19.49
N SER A 94 4.02 20.01 19.90
CA SER A 94 3.83 20.32 21.31
C SER A 94 3.26 19.08 22.00
N ASN A 95 3.71 18.77 23.21
CA ASN A 95 3.14 17.67 24.00
C ASN A 95 2.67 18.17 25.37
N PRO A 96 1.68 19.08 25.44
CA PRO A 96 1.43 19.80 26.69
C PRO A 96 0.61 18.99 27.72
N GLY A 97 0.04 17.83 27.38
CA GLY A 97 -0.90 17.16 28.30
C GLY A 97 -1.05 15.64 28.25
N TYR A 98 -0.65 14.94 27.19
CA TYR A 98 -1.06 13.54 27.01
C TYR A 98 0.05 12.52 26.73
N GLY A 99 1.29 12.91 26.39
CA GLY A 99 2.42 11.98 26.34
C GLY A 99 2.38 10.94 25.20
N LEU A 100 1.66 11.21 24.09
CA LEU A 100 1.36 10.21 23.05
C LEU A 100 1.92 10.57 21.66
N VAL A 101 3.02 11.33 21.57
CA VAL A 101 3.76 11.49 20.31
C VAL A 101 4.63 10.25 20.08
N VAL A 102 4.00 9.18 19.57
CA VAL A 102 4.59 7.83 19.44
C VAL A 102 4.84 7.42 17.99
N HIS A 103 4.50 8.31 17.05
CA HIS A 103 4.68 8.07 15.63
C HIS A 103 5.63 9.11 15.02
N PRO A 104 6.50 8.69 14.09
CA PRO A 104 7.30 9.59 13.28
C PRO A 104 6.47 10.72 12.63
N PRO A 105 7.09 11.88 12.36
CA PRO A 105 6.34 13.12 12.17
C PRO A 105 5.74 13.32 10.77
N LEU A 106 6.13 12.55 9.75
CA LEU A 106 5.84 12.90 8.35
C LEU A 106 4.34 13.01 8.04
N ALA A 107 3.51 12.10 8.54
CA ALA A 107 2.08 12.15 8.25
C ALA A 107 1.40 13.40 8.86
N LYS A 108 1.81 13.79 10.06
CA LYS A 108 1.33 15.03 10.72
C LYS A 108 1.86 16.27 10.02
N GLN A 109 3.09 16.23 9.52
CA GLN A 109 3.64 17.30 8.66
C GLN A 109 2.83 17.47 7.37
N ILE A 110 2.34 16.36 6.78
CA ILE A 110 1.48 16.41 5.59
C ILE A 110 0.08 16.94 5.97
N GLU A 111 -0.49 16.49 7.07
CA GLU A 111 -1.78 16.97 7.60
C GLU A 111 -1.76 18.47 7.88
N ALA A 112 -0.69 18.97 8.50
CA ALA A 112 -0.44 20.38 8.78
C ALA A 112 -0.49 21.25 7.51
N LEU A 113 -0.12 20.73 6.33
CA LEU A 113 -0.26 21.48 5.07
C LEU A 113 -1.73 21.79 4.73
N GLY A 114 -2.66 20.88 5.05
CA GLY A 114 -4.08 21.11 4.88
C GLY A 114 -4.59 22.15 5.88
N GLU A 115 -4.16 22.04 7.13
CA GLU A 115 -4.53 22.98 8.19
C GLU A 115 -3.94 24.38 7.99
N MET A 116 -2.74 24.51 7.41
CA MET A 116 -2.16 25.81 7.01
C MET A 116 -3.05 26.56 6.02
N VAL A 117 -3.73 25.83 5.13
CA VAL A 117 -4.55 26.43 4.05
C VAL A 117 -6.00 26.65 4.49
N PHE A 118 -6.58 25.70 5.22
CA PHE A 118 -8.01 25.73 5.57
C PHE A 118 -8.27 25.93 7.07
N GLY A 119 -7.24 26.23 7.86
CA GLY A 119 -7.31 26.40 9.31
C GLY A 119 -7.55 25.09 10.08
N TYR A 120 -7.65 25.20 11.40
CA TYR A 120 -8.05 24.12 12.30
C TYR A 120 -9.55 23.82 12.13
N THR A 121 -9.89 23.23 10.99
CA THR A 121 -11.26 22.91 10.60
C THR A 121 -11.34 21.47 10.06
N PRO A 122 -12.53 20.83 10.08
CA PRO A 122 -12.71 19.48 9.52
C PRO A 122 -12.25 19.32 8.08
N LEU A 123 -12.22 20.41 7.30
CA LEU A 123 -11.64 20.39 5.97
C LEU A 123 -10.10 20.39 6.04
N GLY A 124 -9.51 21.26 6.85
CA GLY A 124 -8.06 21.40 6.99
C GLY A 124 -7.34 20.11 7.35
N TRP A 125 -7.80 19.41 8.38
CA TRP A 125 -7.14 18.18 8.82
C TRP A 125 -7.48 16.93 7.98
N ARG A 126 -8.54 16.97 7.15
CA ARG A 126 -8.96 15.81 6.33
C ARG A 126 -8.64 15.91 4.85
N VAL A 127 -8.43 17.11 4.32
CA VAL A 127 -8.23 17.31 2.87
C VAL A 127 -7.04 16.50 2.34
N MET A 128 -5.94 16.48 3.09
CA MET A 128 -4.73 15.76 2.68
C MET A 128 -4.94 14.24 2.73
N ALA A 129 -5.64 13.73 3.75
CA ALA A 129 -6.00 12.31 3.82
C ALA A 129 -6.88 11.88 2.63
N ALA A 130 -7.86 12.72 2.25
CA ALA A 130 -8.74 12.45 1.12
C ALA A 130 -7.99 12.45 -0.22
N LEU A 131 -7.11 13.43 -0.45
CA LEU A 131 -6.26 13.50 -1.65
C LEU A 131 -5.33 12.28 -1.76
N PHE A 132 -4.70 11.89 -0.66
CA PHE A 132 -3.84 10.70 -0.62
C PHE A 132 -4.67 9.42 -0.83
N GLY A 133 -5.90 9.37 -0.33
CA GLY A 133 -6.84 8.30 -0.61
C GLY A 133 -7.17 8.16 -2.09
N VAL A 134 -7.36 9.27 -2.81
CA VAL A 134 -7.55 9.26 -4.28
C VAL A 134 -6.30 8.73 -4.97
N ALA A 135 -5.12 9.21 -4.55
CA ALA A 135 -3.85 8.76 -5.10
C ALA A 135 -3.61 7.24 -4.87
N VAL A 136 -3.99 6.69 -3.72
CA VAL A 136 -3.92 5.24 -3.44
C VAL A 136 -4.75 4.44 -4.44
N VAL A 137 -5.98 4.88 -4.76
CA VAL A 137 -6.82 4.21 -5.78
C VAL A 137 -6.14 4.20 -7.13
N LEU A 138 -5.68 5.38 -7.59
CA LEU A 138 -5.08 5.52 -8.91
C LEU A 138 -3.76 4.76 -9.03
N LEU A 139 -2.96 4.73 -7.96
CA LEU A 139 -1.70 4.02 -7.94
C LEU A 139 -1.88 2.50 -7.86
N THR A 140 -2.92 2.03 -7.15
CA THR A 140 -3.33 0.62 -7.16
C THR A 140 -3.78 0.20 -8.57
N MET A 141 -4.54 1.06 -9.25
CA MET A 141 -4.93 0.90 -10.65
C MET A 141 -3.71 0.83 -11.59
N ASP A 142 -2.76 1.77 -11.50
CA ASP A 142 -1.57 1.73 -12.35
C ASP A 142 -0.66 0.53 -12.00
N LEU A 143 -0.57 0.12 -10.74
CA LEU A 143 0.18 -1.09 -10.37
C LEU A 143 -0.35 -2.33 -11.11
N VAL A 144 -1.67 -2.53 -11.16
CA VAL A 144 -2.27 -3.62 -11.98
C VAL A 144 -2.01 -3.39 -13.46
N ARG A 145 -2.09 -2.13 -13.92
CA ARG A 145 -1.80 -1.78 -15.31
C ARG A 145 -0.37 -2.10 -15.73
N ARG A 146 0.61 -1.94 -14.83
CA ARG A 146 2.02 -2.28 -15.04
C ARG A 146 2.25 -3.78 -15.05
N LEU A 147 1.53 -4.53 -14.21
CA LEU A 147 1.67 -5.99 -14.11
C LEU A 147 1.01 -6.74 -15.27
N THR A 148 -0.12 -6.24 -15.78
CA THR A 148 -0.94 -6.93 -16.80
C THR A 148 -0.80 -6.34 -18.21
N HIS A 149 -0.36 -5.09 -18.32
CA HIS A 149 -0.44 -4.30 -19.55
C HIS A 149 -1.87 -4.14 -20.11
N SER A 150 -2.90 -4.36 -19.29
CA SER A 150 -4.30 -4.31 -19.71
C SER A 150 -5.05 -3.13 -19.09
N PRO A 151 -5.65 -2.23 -19.89
CA PRO A 151 -6.48 -1.14 -19.36
C PRO A 151 -7.71 -1.65 -18.60
N TYR A 152 -8.28 -2.77 -19.04
CA TYR A 152 -9.45 -3.38 -18.37
C TYR A 152 -9.09 -3.93 -16.99
N ALA A 153 -7.94 -4.59 -16.85
CA ALA A 153 -7.48 -5.07 -15.55
C ALA A 153 -7.25 -3.91 -14.56
N ALA A 154 -6.70 -2.80 -15.08
CA ALA A 154 -6.53 -1.57 -14.30
C ALA A 154 -7.89 -0.99 -13.86
N LEU A 155 -8.88 -0.94 -14.76
CA LEU A 155 -10.25 -0.51 -14.44
C LEU A 155 -10.86 -1.38 -13.32
N PHE A 156 -10.67 -2.69 -13.36
CA PHE A 156 -11.15 -3.59 -12.30
C PHE A 156 -10.58 -3.18 -10.93
N ALA A 157 -9.28 -2.97 -10.86
CA ALA A 157 -8.60 -2.54 -9.65
C ALA A 157 -9.11 -1.17 -9.15
N GLY A 158 -9.32 -0.23 -10.07
CA GLY A 158 -9.88 1.09 -9.77
C GLY A 158 -11.29 1.02 -9.17
N VAL A 159 -12.17 0.17 -9.73
CA VAL A 159 -13.52 -0.05 -9.18
C VAL A 159 -13.45 -0.68 -7.79
N LEU A 160 -12.67 -1.76 -7.63
CA LEU A 160 -12.52 -2.43 -6.33
C LEU A 160 -11.96 -1.48 -5.26
N ALA A 161 -10.94 -0.67 -5.58
CA ALA A 161 -10.33 0.27 -4.63
C ALA A 161 -11.20 1.51 -4.33
N THR A 162 -12.05 1.92 -5.28
CA THR A 162 -13.04 2.98 -5.05
C THR A 162 -14.17 2.49 -4.13
N CYS A 163 -14.60 1.24 -4.33
CA CYS A 163 -15.71 0.61 -3.60
C CYS A 163 -15.26 -0.25 -2.41
N ASP A 164 -14.08 0.00 -1.86
CA ASP A 164 -13.63 -0.62 -0.61
C ASP A 164 -13.86 0.30 0.59
N GLY A 165 -14.61 -0.17 1.57
CA GLY A 165 -14.96 0.62 2.76
C GLY A 165 -13.77 0.97 3.66
N VAL A 166 -12.70 0.14 3.71
CA VAL A 166 -11.50 0.44 4.50
C VAL A 166 -10.68 1.56 3.85
N LEU A 167 -10.48 1.51 2.53
CA LEU A 167 -9.83 2.61 1.81
C LEU A 167 -10.66 3.89 1.82
N LEU A 168 -11.98 3.79 1.76
CA LEU A 168 -12.87 4.94 1.88
C LEU A 168 -12.74 5.60 3.26
N VAL A 169 -13.03 4.86 4.34
CA VAL A 169 -13.05 5.43 5.69
C VAL A 169 -11.64 5.84 6.12
N GLY A 170 -10.62 5.04 5.82
CA GLY A 170 -9.23 5.38 6.13
C GLY A 170 -8.72 6.66 5.45
N SER A 171 -9.38 7.13 4.39
CA SER A 171 -9.03 8.38 3.70
C SER A 171 -9.91 9.58 4.06
N ARG A 172 -10.86 9.42 4.98
CA ARG A 172 -11.83 10.47 5.35
C ARG A 172 -11.59 11.10 6.72
N PHE A 173 -10.55 10.67 7.42
CA PHE A 173 -10.21 11.15 8.76
C PHE A 173 -8.72 11.55 8.78
N GLY A 174 -8.38 12.49 9.65
CA GLY A 174 -7.01 12.93 9.98
C GLY A 174 -6.21 11.83 10.68
N MET A 175 -5.97 10.74 9.94
CA MET A 175 -5.30 9.53 10.40
C MET A 175 -4.02 9.33 9.59
N LEU A 176 -3.01 8.76 10.23
CA LEU A 176 -1.70 8.56 9.60
C LEU A 176 -1.70 7.45 8.53
N ASP A 177 -2.64 6.50 8.62
CA ASP A 177 -2.61 5.23 7.90
C ASP A 177 -2.64 5.40 6.37
N ILE A 178 -3.51 6.28 5.84
CA ILE A 178 -3.63 6.43 4.38
C ILE A 178 -2.38 7.03 3.75
N PHE A 179 -1.67 7.91 4.45
CA PHE A 179 -0.38 8.45 4.00
C PHE A 179 0.64 7.33 3.90
N GLN A 180 0.70 6.45 4.91
CA GLN A 180 1.59 5.30 4.88
C GLN A 180 1.25 4.35 3.73
N VAL A 181 -0.04 4.06 3.52
CA VAL A 181 -0.50 3.20 2.43
C VAL A 181 -0.09 3.74 1.08
N LEU A 182 -0.21 5.05 0.83
CA LEU A 182 0.25 5.63 -0.42
C LEU A 182 1.73 5.34 -0.67
N PHE A 183 2.59 5.59 0.33
CA PHE A 183 4.02 5.35 0.19
C PHE A 183 4.36 3.86 0.03
N ILE A 184 3.63 2.96 0.69
CA ILE A 184 3.79 1.52 0.52
C ILE A 184 3.41 1.06 -0.89
N VAL A 185 2.28 1.52 -1.42
CA VAL A 185 1.83 1.19 -2.79
C VAL A 185 2.77 1.82 -3.82
N ALA A 186 3.26 3.04 -3.57
CA ALA A 186 4.26 3.71 -4.41
C ALA A 186 5.60 2.99 -4.42
N ALA A 187 6.03 2.45 -3.28
CA ALA A 187 7.21 1.59 -3.19
C ALA A 187 7.02 0.31 -4.02
N ALA A 188 5.89 -0.38 -3.90
CA ALA A 188 5.59 -1.57 -4.71
C ALA A 188 5.58 -1.26 -6.21
N TRP A 189 4.99 -0.13 -6.59
CA TRP A 189 4.97 0.38 -7.96
C TRP A 189 6.37 0.69 -8.50
N ALA A 190 7.21 1.39 -7.72
CA ALA A 190 8.58 1.70 -8.08
C ALA A 190 9.44 0.42 -8.21
N LEU A 191 9.21 -0.58 -7.35
CA LEU A 191 9.87 -1.89 -7.44
C LEU A 191 9.53 -2.62 -8.74
N VAL A 192 8.26 -2.60 -9.17
CA VAL A 192 7.84 -3.19 -10.46
C VAL A 192 8.51 -2.46 -11.62
N LEU A 193 8.54 -1.13 -11.61
CA LEU A 193 9.17 -0.34 -12.67
C LEU A 193 10.69 -0.53 -12.73
N ASP A 194 11.35 -0.63 -11.58
CA ASP A 194 12.77 -0.94 -11.47
C ASP A 194 13.07 -2.30 -12.09
N HIS A 195 12.29 -3.32 -11.74
CA HIS A 195 12.44 -4.66 -12.31
C HIS A 195 12.23 -4.68 -13.83
N GLN A 196 11.17 -4.03 -14.32
CA GLN A 196 10.89 -3.91 -15.76
C GLN A 196 12.00 -3.16 -16.51
N GLN A 197 12.53 -2.09 -15.93
CA GLN A 197 13.64 -1.34 -16.52
C GLN A 197 14.91 -2.20 -16.61
N MET A 198 15.22 -2.98 -15.57
CA MET A 198 16.38 -3.86 -15.60
C MET A 198 16.22 -5.04 -16.56
N GLN A 199 15.02 -5.61 -16.67
CA GLN A 199 14.73 -6.62 -17.69
C GLN A 199 15.02 -6.08 -19.09
N ARG A 200 14.60 -4.84 -19.40
CA ARG A 200 14.91 -4.19 -20.69
C ARG A 200 16.41 -4.00 -20.91
N ARG A 201 17.10 -3.36 -19.94
CA ARG A 201 18.55 -3.12 -20.05
C ARG A 201 19.37 -4.42 -20.17
N MET A 202 18.98 -5.47 -19.45
CA MET A 202 19.62 -6.79 -19.54
C MET A 202 19.38 -7.44 -20.91
N HIS A 203 18.15 -7.34 -21.43
CA HIS A 203 17.82 -7.83 -22.76
C HIS A 203 18.60 -7.11 -23.86
N GLU A 204 18.67 -5.78 -23.80
CA GLU A 204 19.43 -4.96 -24.74
C GLU A 204 20.93 -5.29 -24.69
N ALA A 205 21.50 -5.47 -23.50
CA ALA A 205 22.89 -5.89 -23.33
C ALA A 205 23.14 -7.30 -23.90
N TYR A 206 22.18 -8.22 -23.73
CA TYR A 206 22.24 -9.56 -24.30
C TYR A 206 22.25 -9.52 -25.84
N VAL A 207 21.29 -8.82 -26.45
CA VAL A 207 21.15 -8.73 -27.92
C VAL A 207 22.33 -8.01 -28.54
N SER A 208 22.90 -7.01 -27.87
CA SER A 208 24.05 -6.24 -28.34
C SER A 208 25.39 -6.96 -28.14
N GLY A 209 25.40 -8.18 -27.58
CA GLY A 209 26.64 -8.93 -27.29
C GLY A 209 27.50 -8.33 -26.18
N LEU A 210 26.95 -7.43 -25.35
CA LEU A 210 27.65 -6.71 -24.28
C LEU A 210 27.75 -7.48 -22.97
N ILE A 211 27.20 -8.71 -22.90
CA ILE A 211 27.38 -9.60 -21.76
C ILE A 211 28.78 -10.21 -21.82
N MET A 212 29.78 -9.41 -21.44
CA MET A 212 31.17 -9.82 -21.32
C MET A 212 31.46 -10.24 -19.87
N GLY A 213 31.97 -11.46 -19.67
CA GLY A 213 32.43 -11.97 -18.38
C GLY A 213 31.39 -12.71 -17.53
N ASP A 214 31.89 -13.44 -16.53
CA ASP A 214 31.12 -14.41 -15.74
C ASP A 214 30.02 -13.80 -14.86
N LEU A 215 30.15 -12.51 -14.54
CA LEU A 215 29.26 -11.77 -13.64
C LEU A 215 28.15 -11.00 -14.40
N GLY A 216 28.27 -10.84 -15.72
CA GLY A 216 27.40 -10.03 -16.56
C GLY A 216 27.61 -8.52 -16.45
N PRO A 217 26.80 -7.72 -17.17
CA PRO A 217 27.02 -6.29 -17.32
C PRO A 217 26.67 -5.50 -16.04
N ARG A 218 27.20 -4.27 -15.97
CA ARG A 218 26.72 -3.22 -15.06
C ARG A 218 25.55 -2.50 -15.73
N LEU A 219 24.42 -2.38 -15.04
CA LEU A 219 23.17 -1.85 -15.61
C LEU A 219 22.94 -0.36 -15.32
N GLY A 220 23.98 0.37 -14.90
CA GLY A 220 23.94 1.81 -14.60
C GLY A 220 23.11 2.16 -13.36
N PHE A 221 22.87 3.46 -13.15
CA PHE A 221 22.06 3.94 -12.03
C PHE A 221 20.57 3.57 -12.21
N ARG A 222 19.92 3.25 -11.10
CA ARG A 222 18.54 2.75 -11.05
C ARG A 222 17.62 3.79 -10.40
N TRP A 223 17.13 4.73 -11.18
CA TRP A 223 16.24 5.80 -10.71
C TRP A 223 14.97 5.27 -10.03
N TRP A 224 14.40 4.18 -10.54
CA TRP A 224 13.23 3.55 -9.91
C TRP A 224 13.57 2.87 -8.58
N ARG A 225 14.79 2.33 -8.41
CA ARG A 225 15.27 1.84 -7.11
C ARG A 225 15.49 2.97 -6.11
N PHE A 226 15.99 4.11 -6.57
CA PHE A 226 16.08 5.30 -5.73
C PHE A 226 14.69 5.79 -5.30
N ALA A 227 13.73 5.84 -6.23
CA ALA A 227 12.34 6.18 -5.92
C ALA A 227 11.69 5.17 -4.94
N LEU A 228 11.96 3.87 -5.10
CA LEU A 228 11.57 2.84 -4.14
C LEU A 228 12.10 3.16 -2.74
N GLY A 229 13.39 3.49 -2.63
CA GLY A 229 14.02 3.95 -1.39
C GLY A 229 13.37 5.19 -0.79
N LEU A 230 13.07 6.19 -1.62
CA LEU A 230 12.38 7.41 -1.21
C LEU A 230 11.02 7.08 -0.59
N PHE A 231 10.20 6.28 -1.28
CA PHE A 231 8.87 5.91 -0.78
C PHE A 231 8.94 5.04 0.48
N LEU A 232 9.90 4.12 0.58
CA LEU A 232 10.13 3.34 1.80
C LEU A 232 10.55 4.22 2.98
N GLY A 233 11.41 5.22 2.74
CA GLY A 233 11.78 6.23 3.73
C GLY A 233 10.59 7.05 4.21
N CYS A 234 9.72 7.49 3.28
CA CYS A 234 8.49 8.16 3.65
C CYS A 234 7.54 7.26 4.45
N ALA A 235 7.35 6.00 4.06
CA ALA A 235 6.52 5.04 4.81
C ALA A 235 7.04 4.81 6.24
N LEU A 236 8.36 4.70 6.41
CA LEU A 236 9.04 4.61 7.71
C LEU A 236 8.88 5.88 8.55
N SER A 237 8.92 7.04 7.90
CA SER A 237 8.74 8.36 8.52
C SER A 237 7.28 8.68 8.86
N VAL A 238 6.33 7.81 8.51
CA VAL A 238 4.93 7.87 8.95
C VAL A 238 4.68 6.93 10.14
N LYS A 239 5.06 5.65 10.02
CA LYS A 239 4.99 4.66 11.12
C LYS A 239 6.12 3.63 10.99
N TRP A 240 6.57 3.08 12.12
CA TRP A 240 7.65 2.08 12.17
C TRP A 240 7.32 0.76 11.47
N SER A 241 6.05 0.45 11.23
CA SER A 241 5.66 -0.68 10.35
C SER A 241 6.23 -0.54 8.93
N GLY A 242 6.68 0.66 8.52
CA GLY A 242 7.47 0.87 7.30
C GLY A 242 8.78 0.06 7.26
N LEU A 243 9.37 -0.28 8.42
CA LEU A 243 10.55 -1.16 8.50
C LEU A 243 10.29 -2.53 7.90
N TYR A 244 9.06 -3.04 8.04
CA TYR A 244 8.69 -4.34 7.48
C TYR A 244 8.79 -4.32 5.96
N TYR A 245 8.30 -3.24 5.34
CA TYR A 245 8.38 -3.06 3.89
C TYR A 245 9.81 -2.80 3.43
N VAL A 246 10.63 -2.07 4.20
CA VAL A 246 12.07 -1.92 3.91
C VAL A 246 12.75 -3.29 3.84
N ALA A 247 12.52 -4.15 4.84
CA ALA A 247 13.11 -5.49 4.87
C ALA A 247 12.61 -6.38 3.72
N PHE A 248 11.30 -6.51 3.55
CA PHE A 248 10.72 -7.40 2.55
C PHE A 248 11.02 -6.95 1.11
N PHE A 249 10.89 -5.65 0.80
CA PHE A 249 11.21 -5.14 -0.53
C PHE A 249 12.71 -5.08 -0.78
N GLY A 250 13.53 -4.83 0.23
CA GLY A 250 14.99 -4.94 0.14
C GLY A 250 15.43 -6.34 -0.28
N LEU A 251 14.96 -7.37 0.44
CA LEU A 251 15.23 -8.77 0.13
C LEU A 251 14.69 -9.17 -1.26
N LEU A 252 13.45 -8.78 -1.57
CA LEU A 252 12.85 -9.06 -2.88
C LEU A 252 13.63 -8.39 -4.01
N SER A 253 14.10 -7.16 -3.83
CA SER A 253 14.89 -6.44 -4.85
C SER A 253 16.20 -7.17 -5.18
N VAL A 254 16.92 -7.64 -4.16
CA VAL A 254 18.15 -8.44 -4.33
C VAL A 254 17.84 -9.80 -4.97
N ALA A 255 16.76 -10.46 -4.56
CA ALA A 255 16.33 -11.73 -5.14
C ALA A 255 15.96 -11.61 -6.62
N LEU A 256 15.25 -10.53 -7.00
CA LEU A 256 14.88 -10.24 -8.39
C LEU A 256 16.11 -9.96 -9.26
N ASP A 257 17.14 -9.29 -8.74
CA ASP A 257 18.39 -9.05 -9.45
C ASP A 257 19.16 -10.35 -9.70
N ALA A 258 19.30 -11.19 -8.67
CA ALA A 258 19.92 -12.50 -8.79
C ALA A 258 19.16 -13.40 -9.77
N TRP A 259 17.82 -13.37 -9.72
CA TRP A 259 16.96 -14.12 -10.62
C TRP A 259 17.08 -13.65 -12.06
N LEU A 260 17.10 -12.33 -12.31
CA LEU A 260 17.29 -11.77 -13.65
C LEU A 260 18.63 -12.22 -14.25
N ARG A 261 19.71 -12.16 -13.47
CA ARG A 261 21.03 -12.65 -13.88
C ARG A 261 21.03 -14.16 -14.17
N HIS A 262 20.30 -14.94 -13.38
CA HIS A 262 20.12 -16.37 -13.61
C HIS A 262 19.34 -16.67 -14.91
N GLN A 263 18.28 -15.92 -15.21
CA GLN A 263 17.49 -16.10 -16.43
C GLN A 263 18.31 -15.93 -17.71
N TYR A 264 19.25 -14.98 -17.72
CA TYR A 264 20.18 -14.76 -18.83
C TYR A 264 21.42 -15.67 -18.78
N ARG A 265 21.43 -16.69 -17.90
CA ARG A 265 22.47 -17.74 -17.80
C ARG A 265 23.89 -17.22 -17.60
N LEU A 266 24.01 -16.15 -16.82
CA LEU A 266 25.33 -15.72 -16.35
C LEU A 266 25.96 -16.82 -15.50
N ARG A 267 27.28 -17.02 -15.62
CA ARG A 267 27.97 -18.13 -14.94
C ARG A 267 27.90 -18.02 -13.41
N ARG A 268 27.92 -16.81 -12.87
CA ARG A 268 27.86 -16.54 -11.42
C ARG A 268 26.79 -15.49 -11.09
N PRO A 269 25.49 -15.83 -11.14
CA PRO A 269 24.41 -14.85 -11.06
C PRO A 269 24.31 -14.20 -9.68
N LEU A 270 24.46 -14.98 -8.61
CA LEU A 270 24.43 -14.47 -7.23
C LEU A 270 25.62 -13.53 -6.96
N LEU A 271 26.83 -13.92 -7.36
CA LEU A 271 28.02 -13.09 -7.17
C LEU A 271 27.94 -11.78 -7.98
N GLY A 272 27.38 -11.83 -9.20
CA GLY A 272 27.12 -10.64 -10.00
C GLY A 272 26.13 -9.69 -9.33
N ALA A 273 25.03 -10.22 -8.79
CA ALA A 273 24.05 -9.43 -8.05
C ALA A 273 24.64 -8.81 -6.78
N LEU A 274 25.39 -9.58 -5.98
CA LEU A 274 26.03 -9.08 -4.77
C LEU A 274 27.08 -8.01 -5.07
N ARG A 275 27.91 -8.21 -6.11
CA ARG A 275 29.01 -7.27 -6.42
C ARG A 275 28.51 -5.98 -7.07
N PHE A 276 27.56 -6.05 -7.99
CA PHE A 276 27.16 -4.89 -8.79
C PHE A 276 25.85 -4.25 -8.34
N ASP A 277 24.95 -5.02 -7.73
CA ASP A 277 23.60 -4.55 -7.44
C ASP A 277 23.35 -4.36 -5.93
N ALA A 278 23.96 -5.17 -5.06
CA ALA A 278 23.64 -5.16 -3.63
C ALA A 278 24.14 -3.91 -2.89
N PHE A 279 25.34 -3.38 -3.18
CA PHE A 279 25.80 -2.14 -2.53
C PHE A 279 24.95 -0.92 -2.94
N PRO A 280 24.68 -0.67 -4.25
CA PRO A 280 23.74 0.37 -4.65
C PRO A 280 22.32 0.15 -4.09
N ALA A 281 21.89 -1.11 -3.96
CA ALA A 281 20.63 -1.45 -3.29
C ALA A 281 20.66 -1.09 -1.81
N PHE A 282 21.73 -1.38 -1.08
CA PHE A 282 21.86 -0.98 0.33
C PHE A 282 21.81 0.56 0.49
N ALA A 283 22.52 1.31 -0.36
CA ALA A 283 22.48 2.76 -0.34
C ALA A 283 21.05 3.29 -0.59
N SER A 284 20.35 2.75 -1.58
CA SER A 284 19.00 3.22 -1.95
C SER A 284 17.91 2.72 -0.99
N LEU A 285 18.02 1.50 -0.47
CA LEU A 285 16.94 0.81 0.24
C LEU A 285 17.15 0.78 1.76
N VAL A 286 18.31 1.23 2.26
CA VAL A 286 18.59 1.31 3.70
C VAL A 286 19.08 2.72 4.07
N LEU A 287 20.17 3.20 3.46
CA LEU A 287 20.76 4.49 3.84
C LEU A 287 19.83 5.66 3.52
N LEU A 288 19.21 5.66 2.34
CA LEU A 288 18.25 6.70 1.95
C LEU A 288 17.00 6.71 2.85
N PRO A 289 16.29 5.58 3.09
CA PRO A 289 15.22 5.54 4.07
C PRO A 289 15.62 6.04 5.47
N ALA A 290 16.80 5.65 5.96
CA ALA A 290 17.30 6.11 7.25
C ALA A 290 17.56 7.62 7.26
N ALA A 291 18.16 8.17 6.19
CA ALA A 291 18.38 9.61 6.05
C ALA A 291 17.06 10.39 5.99
N LEU A 292 16.06 9.90 5.27
CA LEU A 292 14.73 10.50 5.21
C LEU A 292 13.99 10.44 6.54
N TYR A 293 14.14 9.32 7.27
CA TYR A 293 13.65 9.20 8.62
C TYR A 293 14.25 10.29 9.51
N VAL A 294 15.57 10.38 9.60
CA VAL A 294 16.25 11.43 10.38
C VAL A 294 15.83 12.84 9.92
N TRP A 295 15.70 13.06 8.61
CA TRP A 295 15.25 14.34 8.06
C TRP A 295 13.81 14.70 8.46
N SER A 296 12.91 13.72 8.58
CA SER A 296 11.55 13.98 9.06
C SER A 296 11.56 14.59 10.47
N TRP A 297 12.56 14.26 11.29
CA TRP A 297 12.80 14.81 12.63
C TRP A 297 13.57 16.14 12.65
N ARG A 298 13.84 16.79 11.50
CA ARG A 298 14.58 18.06 11.44
C ARG A 298 14.06 19.15 12.39
N ALA A 299 12.73 19.24 12.55
CA ALA A 299 12.08 20.20 13.44
C ALA A 299 12.44 19.96 14.91
N TRP A 300 12.52 18.68 15.31
CA TRP A 300 12.94 18.28 16.65
C TRP A 300 14.41 18.66 16.91
N PHE A 301 15.29 18.42 15.94
CA PHE A 301 16.71 18.77 16.05
C PHE A 301 16.93 20.29 16.10
N ALA A 302 16.12 21.06 15.38
CA ALA A 302 16.23 22.51 15.28
C ALA A 302 15.57 23.27 16.44
N SER A 303 14.83 22.58 17.32
CA SER A 303 14.07 23.18 18.40
C SER A 303 14.74 23.00 19.76
N GLU A 304 14.55 23.98 20.64
CA GLU A 304 14.90 23.91 22.06
C GLU A 304 13.73 23.41 22.92
N THR A 305 12.49 23.46 22.43
CA THR A 305 11.29 23.13 23.22
C THR A 305 10.67 21.79 22.87
N SER A 306 11.33 21.00 22.01
CA SER A 306 10.81 19.70 21.61
C SER A 306 10.79 18.67 22.76
N VAL A 307 9.88 17.69 22.65
CA VAL A 307 9.72 16.62 23.62
C VAL A 307 11.02 15.86 23.82
N TYR A 308 11.44 15.71 25.08
CA TYR A 308 12.71 15.08 25.49
C TYR A 308 13.97 15.71 24.88
N ARG A 309 13.92 16.94 24.37
CA ARG A 309 15.07 17.61 23.72
C ARG A 309 16.30 17.69 24.62
N HIS A 310 16.07 17.89 25.92
CA HIS A 310 17.08 18.09 26.96
C HIS A 310 17.20 16.90 27.93
N ALA A 311 16.72 15.71 27.57
CA ALA A 311 16.72 14.53 28.45
C ALA A 311 18.11 14.14 28.99
N ALA A 312 19.17 14.43 28.22
CA ALA A 312 20.55 14.20 28.65
C ALA A 312 21.03 15.18 29.75
N THR A 313 20.45 16.38 29.83
CA THR A 313 20.90 17.48 30.69
C THR A 313 19.91 17.82 31.81
N ASP A 314 18.64 17.44 31.70
CA ASP A 314 17.58 17.75 32.68
C ASP A 314 17.45 16.71 33.80
N GLY A 315 18.31 15.68 33.81
CA GLY A 315 18.31 14.59 34.78
C GLY A 315 17.42 13.40 34.41
N THR A 316 16.71 13.44 33.28
CA THR A 316 15.84 12.35 32.82
C THR A 316 16.61 11.07 32.49
N ILE A 317 17.77 11.20 31.84
CA ILE A 317 18.68 10.06 31.59
C ILE A 317 19.55 9.82 32.84
N PRO A 318 19.50 8.63 33.47
CA PRO A 318 20.30 8.33 34.67
C PRO A 318 21.82 8.48 34.44
N GLU A 319 22.57 8.83 35.49
CA GLU A 319 24.02 9.08 35.41
C GLU A 319 24.83 7.89 34.89
N GLY A 320 24.43 6.66 35.23
CA GLY A 320 25.08 5.42 34.77
C GLY A 320 24.68 4.95 33.37
N SER A 321 23.84 5.70 32.64
CA SER A 321 23.35 5.27 31.33
C SER A 321 24.41 5.35 30.24
N ALA A 322 24.53 4.29 29.42
CA ALA A 322 25.42 4.27 28.26
C ALA A 322 25.08 5.36 27.21
N LEU A 323 23.85 5.91 27.23
CA LEU A 323 23.47 7.00 26.34
C LEU A 323 24.29 8.27 26.57
N ARG A 324 24.79 8.51 27.80
CA ARG A 324 25.60 9.69 28.13
C ARG A 324 27.00 9.69 27.50
N ILE A 325 27.41 8.61 26.84
CA ILE A 325 28.64 8.56 26.03
C ILE A 325 28.47 9.36 24.72
N LEU A 326 27.24 9.52 24.25
CA LEU A 326 26.91 10.21 23.01
C LEU A 326 26.73 11.71 23.26
N PRO A 327 26.87 12.56 22.22
CA PRO A 327 26.52 13.99 22.32
C PRO A 327 25.08 14.18 22.81
N ASP A 328 24.84 15.18 23.66
CA ASP A 328 23.57 15.40 24.36
C ASP A 328 22.34 15.29 23.46
N THR A 329 22.36 15.96 22.30
CA THR A 329 21.25 15.92 21.34
C THR A 329 20.98 14.50 20.82
N LEU A 330 22.02 13.72 20.53
CA LEU A 330 21.87 12.33 20.07
C LEU A 330 21.42 11.42 21.21
N ALA A 331 21.94 11.60 22.41
CA ALA A 331 21.53 10.88 23.61
C ALA A 331 20.03 11.09 23.90
N SER A 332 19.58 12.35 23.88
CA SER A 332 18.17 12.74 24.04
C SER A 332 17.27 12.17 22.93
N TRP A 333 17.73 12.19 21.68
CA TRP A 333 16.95 11.65 20.55
C TRP A 333 16.77 10.13 20.64
N LEU A 334 17.84 9.41 21.00
CA LEU A 334 17.78 7.97 21.23
C LEU A 334 16.96 7.62 22.47
N TYR A 335 17.05 8.41 23.54
CA TYR A 335 16.19 8.24 24.71
C TYR A 335 14.71 8.38 24.35
N TYR A 336 14.36 9.36 23.50
CA TYR A 336 13.00 9.49 23.00
C TYR A 336 12.58 8.21 22.24
N HIS A 337 13.40 7.72 21.30
CA HIS A 337 13.10 6.48 20.58
C HIS A 337 12.95 5.26 21.49
N GLN A 338 13.79 5.13 22.53
CA GLN A 338 13.67 4.07 23.52
C GLN A 338 12.37 4.18 24.32
N THR A 339 11.96 5.38 24.69
CA THR A 339 10.68 5.63 25.39
C THR A 339 9.48 5.26 24.52
N VAL A 340 9.51 5.61 23.24
CA VAL A 340 8.46 5.23 22.26
C VAL A 340 8.43 3.71 22.04
N LEU A 341 9.59 3.07 21.92
CA LEU A 341 9.69 1.62 21.79
C LEU A 341 9.10 0.92 23.02
N LYS A 342 9.51 1.35 24.21
CA LYS A 342 9.01 0.83 25.48
C LYS A 342 7.49 0.98 25.59
N PHE A 343 6.94 2.12 25.18
CA PHE A 343 5.49 2.33 25.12
C PHE A 343 4.81 1.31 24.19
N HIS A 344 5.35 1.09 22.99
CA HIS A 344 4.79 0.12 22.05
C HIS A 344 4.92 -1.34 22.51
N GLU A 345 5.99 -1.67 23.25
CA GLU A 345 6.21 -3.00 23.85
C GLU A 345 5.32 -3.24 25.06
N SER A 346 5.00 -2.21 25.85
CA SER A 346 4.19 -2.34 27.06
C SER A 346 2.68 -2.39 26.81
N LEU A 347 2.23 -1.97 25.62
CA LEU A 347 0.82 -2.01 25.18
C LEU A 347 0.35 -3.43 24.86
N THR A 348 0.39 -4.33 25.83
CA THR A 348 -0.06 -5.72 25.68
C THR A 348 -1.39 -5.98 26.37
N THR A 349 -2.15 -6.92 25.81
CA THR A 349 -3.39 -7.39 26.42
C THR A 349 -3.11 -8.07 27.76
N SER A 350 -2.01 -8.82 27.84
CA SER A 350 -1.53 -9.45 29.09
C SER A 350 -1.20 -8.47 30.21
N SER A 351 -0.78 -7.24 29.91
CA SER A 351 -0.47 -6.20 30.91
C SER A 351 -1.70 -5.39 31.36
N GLY A 352 -2.91 -5.83 30.98
CA GLY A 352 -4.17 -5.23 31.40
C GLY A 352 -4.70 -4.15 30.45
N HIS A 353 -4.01 -3.85 29.34
CA HIS A 353 -4.55 -2.97 28.31
C HIS A 353 -5.62 -3.74 27.52
N THR A 354 -6.87 -3.41 27.77
CA THR A 354 -8.02 -3.97 27.04
C THR A 354 -8.83 -2.84 26.44
N HIS A 355 -9.19 -2.98 25.16
CA HIS A 355 -10.05 -2.04 24.47
C HIS A 355 -11.18 -2.78 23.77
N PRO A 356 -12.44 -2.31 23.89
CA PRO A 356 -13.60 -3.00 23.30
C PRO A 356 -13.49 -3.25 21.79
N TRP A 357 -12.72 -2.42 21.09
CA TRP A 357 -12.50 -2.51 19.64
C TRP A 357 -11.13 -3.13 19.24
N ASP A 358 -10.39 -3.73 20.17
CA ASP A 358 -9.14 -4.47 19.86
C ASP A 358 -9.41 -5.61 18.87
N SER A 359 -8.58 -5.76 17.85
CA SER A 359 -8.70 -6.84 16.85
C SER A 359 -7.34 -7.41 16.51
N LYS A 360 -7.29 -8.73 16.32
CA LYS A 360 -6.03 -9.45 16.06
C LYS A 360 -5.87 -9.78 14.57
N PRO A 361 -4.64 -10.01 14.08
CA PRO A 361 -4.35 -10.18 12.66
C PRO A 361 -5.25 -11.18 11.91
N TRP A 362 -5.59 -12.32 12.53
CA TRP A 362 -6.47 -13.32 11.91
C TRP A 362 -7.87 -12.78 11.57
N ALA A 363 -8.43 -11.93 12.44
CA ALA A 363 -9.73 -11.31 12.20
C ALA A 363 -9.68 -10.31 11.04
N TRP A 364 -8.51 -9.71 10.77
CA TRP A 364 -8.36 -8.74 9.69
C TRP A 364 -8.54 -9.38 8.32
N LEU A 365 -8.08 -10.62 8.13
CA LEU A 365 -8.13 -11.32 6.84
C LEU A 365 -9.52 -11.43 6.23
N VAL A 366 -10.58 -11.33 7.03
CA VAL A 366 -11.98 -11.40 6.57
C VAL A 366 -12.83 -10.23 7.07
N SER A 367 -12.22 -9.15 7.57
CA SER A 367 -12.91 -8.02 8.18
C SER A 367 -13.89 -8.45 9.29
N ALA A 368 -13.48 -9.42 10.13
CA ALA A 368 -14.36 -10.05 11.11
C ALA A 368 -14.71 -9.13 12.30
N ARG A 369 -13.85 -8.17 12.60
CA ARG A 369 -14.02 -7.23 13.71
C ARG A 369 -13.66 -5.82 13.23
N PRO A 370 -14.65 -5.02 12.77
CA PRO A 370 -14.45 -3.65 12.38
C PRO A 370 -14.18 -2.77 13.59
N ILE A 371 -13.85 -1.50 13.36
CA ILE A 371 -13.59 -0.52 14.42
C ILE A 371 -14.44 0.73 14.23
N LEU A 372 -14.99 1.23 15.33
CA LEU A 372 -15.85 2.39 15.38
C LEU A 372 -15.03 3.70 15.37
N TYR A 373 -15.34 4.59 14.44
CA TYR A 373 -14.72 5.92 14.29
C TYR A 373 -15.64 7.04 14.82
N TYR A 374 -16.95 6.87 14.69
CA TYR A 374 -17.92 7.86 15.15
C TYR A 374 -19.20 7.16 15.58
N SER A 375 -19.83 7.66 16.64
CA SER A 375 -21.13 7.17 17.10
C SER A 375 -21.95 8.29 17.73
N SER A 376 -23.20 8.36 17.31
CA SER A 376 -24.28 9.11 17.94
C SER A 376 -25.52 8.23 17.90
N THR A 377 -26.04 7.87 19.08
CA THR A 377 -27.22 6.99 19.22
C THR A 377 -28.44 7.77 19.69
N ASP A 378 -29.59 7.11 19.71
CA ASP A 378 -30.83 7.62 20.30
C ASP A 378 -31.34 8.92 19.66
N ILE A 379 -31.08 9.08 18.36
CA ILE A 379 -31.54 10.21 17.56
C ILE A 379 -33.02 9.99 17.22
N SER A 380 -33.87 10.99 17.49
CA SER A 380 -35.31 10.93 17.19
C SER A 380 -35.56 10.82 15.68
N CYS A 381 -36.30 9.80 15.26
CA CYS A 381 -36.49 9.44 13.85
C CYS A 381 -37.95 9.03 13.58
N GLY A 382 -38.84 10.02 13.55
CA GLY A 382 -40.29 9.78 13.52
C GLY A 382 -40.73 9.03 14.77
N GLU A 383 -41.38 7.88 14.59
CA GLU A 383 -41.81 6.98 15.69
C GLU A 383 -40.71 6.01 16.16
N THR A 384 -39.50 6.08 15.58
CA THR A 384 -38.38 5.17 15.87
C THR A 384 -37.12 5.89 16.30
N THR A 385 -36.13 5.13 16.79
CA THR A 385 -34.76 5.60 17.07
C THR A 385 -33.86 5.39 15.86
N CYS A 386 -33.06 6.40 15.56
CA CYS A 386 -32.00 6.38 14.56
C CYS A 386 -30.62 6.46 15.21
N ARG A 387 -29.62 5.97 14.48
CA ARG A 387 -28.20 6.03 14.85
C ARG A 387 -27.41 6.62 13.71
N ARG A 388 -26.33 7.31 14.04
CA ARG A 388 -25.32 7.80 13.11
C ARG A 388 -23.98 7.24 13.53
N MET A 389 -23.47 6.27 12.78
CA MET A 389 -22.22 5.59 13.12
C MET A 389 -21.30 5.51 11.91
N ILE A 390 -20.00 5.62 12.15
CA ILE A 390 -18.96 5.40 11.14
C ILE A 390 -18.08 4.26 11.59
N PHE A 391 -18.01 3.21 10.79
CA PHE A 391 -17.11 2.08 11.02
C PHE A 391 -16.06 2.02 9.93
N LEU A 392 -14.81 1.77 10.33
CA LEU A 392 -13.83 1.24 9.40
C LEU A 392 -14.18 -0.22 9.13
N PHE A 393 -14.75 -0.45 7.96
CA PHE A 393 -15.38 -1.71 7.59
C PHE A 393 -15.02 -2.09 6.15
N GLY A 394 -14.58 -3.33 5.95
CA GLY A 394 -14.19 -3.82 4.63
C GLY A 394 -15.39 -4.29 3.82
N THR A 395 -15.43 -3.96 2.52
CA THR A 395 -16.50 -4.45 1.64
C THR A 395 -16.44 -5.98 1.56
N PRO A 396 -17.45 -6.75 2.03
CA PRO A 396 -17.32 -8.20 2.23
C PRO A 396 -16.94 -8.97 0.96
N ALA A 397 -17.47 -8.58 -0.21
CA ALA A 397 -17.13 -9.18 -1.50
C ALA A 397 -15.64 -9.07 -1.88
N ILE A 398 -14.91 -8.12 -1.29
CA ILE A 398 -13.44 -7.98 -1.43
C ILE A 398 -12.75 -8.76 -0.31
N TRP A 399 -13.10 -8.47 0.94
CA TRP A 399 -12.37 -8.95 2.11
C TRP A 399 -12.51 -10.44 2.35
N TRP A 400 -13.67 -11.04 2.09
CA TRP A 400 -13.85 -12.49 2.26
C TRP A 400 -13.09 -13.31 1.23
N LEU A 401 -12.64 -12.68 0.13
CA LEU A 401 -11.78 -13.32 -0.86
C LEU A 401 -10.28 -13.13 -0.57
N THR A 402 -9.89 -12.45 0.51
CA THR A 402 -8.47 -12.24 0.85
C THR A 402 -7.73 -13.58 1.03
N VAL A 403 -8.24 -14.50 1.84
CA VAL A 403 -7.60 -15.81 2.03
C VAL A 403 -7.61 -16.64 0.74
N PRO A 404 -8.75 -16.82 0.03
CA PRO A 404 -8.76 -17.50 -1.26
C PRO A 404 -7.76 -16.91 -2.28
N VAL A 405 -7.67 -15.58 -2.39
CA VAL A 405 -6.79 -14.95 -3.38
C VAL A 405 -5.31 -15.07 -3.00
N LEU A 406 -4.97 -15.09 -1.71
CA LEU A 406 -3.60 -15.36 -1.25
C LEU A 406 -3.17 -16.79 -1.58
N LEU A 407 -4.05 -17.77 -1.32
CA LEU A 407 -3.79 -19.17 -1.68
C LEU A 407 -3.66 -19.33 -3.20
N TRP A 408 -4.53 -18.68 -3.97
CA TRP A 408 -4.43 -18.65 -5.42
C TRP A 408 -3.13 -18.02 -5.89
N ALA A 409 -2.73 -16.87 -5.33
CA ALA A 409 -1.49 -16.18 -5.68
C ALA A 409 -0.27 -17.06 -5.39
N ALA A 410 -0.22 -17.70 -4.22
CA ALA A 410 0.84 -18.65 -3.88
C ALA A 410 0.91 -19.81 -4.88
N TRP A 411 -0.23 -20.42 -5.20
CA TRP A 411 -0.31 -21.49 -6.19
C TRP A 411 0.09 -21.02 -7.60
N ALA A 412 -0.37 -19.85 -8.03
CA ALA A 412 -0.03 -19.27 -9.33
C ALA A 412 1.47 -18.96 -9.45
N MET A 413 2.12 -18.48 -8.40
CA MET A 413 3.56 -18.25 -8.39
C MET A 413 4.37 -19.55 -8.43
N VAL A 414 4.00 -20.54 -7.62
CA VAL A 414 4.79 -21.77 -7.44
C VAL A 414 4.54 -22.76 -8.58
N ILE A 415 3.28 -22.99 -8.93
CA ILE A 415 2.86 -24.01 -9.90
C ILE A 415 2.74 -23.42 -11.30
N ARG A 416 2.04 -22.30 -11.47
CA ARG A 416 1.87 -21.66 -12.79
C ARG A 416 3.06 -20.79 -13.21
N ARG A 417 3.99 -20.51 -12.29
CA ARG A 417 5.16 -19.65 -12.49
C ARG A 417 4.78 -18.23 -12.96
N GLU A 418 3.64 -17.73 -12.50
CA GLU A 418 3.13 -16.40 -12.83
C GLU A 418 3.74 -15.33 -11.91
N GLY A 419 4.81 -14.68 -12.36
CA GLY A 419 5.53 -13.67 -11.57
C GLY A 419 4.75 -12.40 -11.25
N ALA A 420 3.61 -12.15 -11.91
CA ALA A 420 2.77 -10.96 -11.66
C ALA A 420 2.23 -10.89 -10.22
N TYR A 421 2.06 -12.04 -9.57
CA TYR A 421 1.60 -12.12 -8.18
C TYR A 421 2.69 -11.85 -7.14
N LEU A 422 3.97 -11.86 -7.52
CA LEU A 422 5.09 -11.83 -6.58
C LEU A 422 5.13 -10.56 -5.73
N VAL A 423 5.12 -9.40 -6.37
CA VAL A 423 5.17 -8.11 -5.66
C VAL A 423 3.95 -7.91 -4.76
N PRO A 424 2.69 -8.04 -5.22
CA PRO A 424 1.54 -7.84 -4.32
C PRO A 424 1.48 -8.88 -3.21
N PHE A 425 1.88 -10.14 -3.45
CA PHE A 425 1.93 -11.16 -2.41
C PHE A 425 2.95 -10.80 -1.33
N VAL A 426 4.19 -10.46 -1.71
CA VAL A 426 5.24 -10.06 -0.76
C VAL A 426 4.86 -8.80 -0.01
N ALA A 427 4.24 -7.83 -0.67
CA ALA A 427 3.77 -6.60 -0.03
C ALA A 427 2.68 -6.87 1.02
N PHE A 428 1.71 -7.73 0.70
CA PHE A 428 0.72 -8.18 1.69
C PHE A 428 1.42 -8.87 2.88
N MET A 429 2.35 -9.79 2.62
CA MET A 429 3.06 -10.52 3.68
C MET A 429 3.89 -9.57 4.56
N ALA A 430 4.53 -8.54 4.00
CA ALA A 430 5.26 -7.53 4.75
C ALA A 430 4.36 -6.77 5.74
N GLY A 431 3.13 -6.48 5.32
CA GLY A 431 2.13 -5.82 6.16
C GLY A 431 1.43 -6.73 7.17
N PHE A 432 1.53 -8.06 7.04
CA PHE A 432 0.75 -9.03 7.80
C PHE A 432 1.58 -9.90 8.75
N VAL A 433 2.64 -10.54 8.24
CA VAL A 433 3.43 -11.55 8.97
C VAL A 433 4.06 -11.01 10.25
N PRO A 434 4.67 -9.81 10.28
CA PRO A 434 5.28 -9.28 11.51
C PRO A 434 4.29 -9.12 12.66
N TRP A 435 3.02 -8.82 12.37
CA TRP A 435 1.99 -8.70 13.41
C TRP A 435 1.64 -10.04 14.07
N LEU A 436 1.85 -11.16 13.38
CA LEU A 436 1.68 -12.49 13.98
C LEU A 436 2.71 -12.75 15.09
N ALA A 437 3.90 -12.19 14.96
CA ALA A 437 4.96 -12.33 15.97
C ALA A 437 4.68 -11.51 17.24
N SER A 438 3.88 -10.45 17.14
CA SER A 438 3.53 -9.55 18.26
C SER A 438 2.08 -9.72 18.72
N TYR A 439 1.55 -10.94 18.71
CA TYR A 439 0.11 -11.20 18.90
C TYR A 439 -0.49 -10.62 20.19
N ASP A 440 0.29 -10.59 21.27
CA ASP A 440 -0.14 -10.08 22.59
C ASP A 440 -0.30 -8.55 22.62
N ARG A 441 0.28 -7.83 21.65
CA ARG A 441 0.11 -6.38 21.54
C ARG A 441 -1.35 -6.04 21.26
N GLN A 442 -1.84 -4.95 21.86
CA GLN A 442 -3.13 -4.37 21.49
C GLN A 442 -3.06 -3.83 20.05
N MET A 443 -4.01 -4.23 19.22
CA MET A 443 -4.05 -3.91 17.80
C MET A 443 -5.45 -3.62 17.31
N TYR A 444 -5.57 -3.02 16.14
CA TYR A 444 -6.84 -2.56 15.61
C TYR A 444 -6.93 -2.83 14.12
N PHE A 445 -8.15 -2.82 13.60
CA PHE A 445 -8.40 -3.20 12.21
C PHE A 445 -7.80 -2.22 11.21
N PHE A 446 -7.51 -0.97 11.60
CA PHE A 446 -6.84 0.00 10.73
C PHE A 446 -5.43 -0.42 10.29
N TYR A 447 -4.74 -1.33 11.00
CA TYR A 447 -3.47 -1.88 10.49
C TYR A 447 -3.67 -2.67 9.19
N ALA A 448 -4.89 -3.18 8.95
CA ALA A 448 -5.24 -3.90 7.73
C ALA A 448 -5.40 -2.98 6.51
N THR A 449 -5.48 -1.65 6.67
CA THR A 449 -5.59 -0.69 5.55
C THR A 449 -4.40 -0.81 4.58
N ALA A 450 -3.21 -1.17 5.08
CA ALA A 450 -2.04 -1.41 4.23
C ALA A 450 -2.10 -2.72 3.42
N LEU A 451 -2.99 -3.65 3.78
CA LEU A 451 -3.12 -4.95 3.13
C LEU A 451 -4.02 -4.90 1.89
N VAL A 452 -5.13 -4.15 1.98
CA VAL A 452 -6.21 -4.22 1.00
C VAL A 452 -5.82 -3.78 -0.42
N PRO A 453 -4.91 -2.81 -0.68
CA PRO A 453 -4.47 -2.52 -2.03
C PRO A 453 -3.88 -3.76 -2.73
N PHE A 454 -3.14 -4.58 -1.99
CA PHE A 454 -2.50 -5.78 -2.53
C PHE A 454 -3.49 -6.93 -2.71
N THR A 455 -4.48 -7.07 -1.83
CA THR A 455 -5.64 -7.95 -2.07
C THR A 455 -6.33 -7.58 -3.38
N ILE A 456 -6.61 -6.29 -3.59
CA ILE A 456 -7.26 -5.77 -4.80
C ILE A 456 -6.42 -6.04 -6.05
N VAL A 457 -5.10 -5.83 -5.98
CA VAL A 457 -4.19 -6.17 -7.10
C VAL A 457 -4.31 -7.65 -7.44
N MET A 458 -4.21 -8.55 -6.46
CA MET A 458 -4.29 -9.99 -6.71
C MET A 458 -5.66 -10.43 -7.25
N LEU A 459 -6.77 -9.87 -6.75
CA LEU A 459 -8.12 -10.12 -7.28
C LEU A 459 -8.24 -9.64 -8.73
N SER A 460 -7.69 -8.48 -9.03
CA SER A 460 -7.68 -7.93 -10.39
C SER A 460 -6.86 -8.78 -11.37
N LEU A 461 -5.76 -9.40 -10.91
CA LEU A 461 -5.01 -10.38 -11.70
C LEU A 461 -5.85 -11.64 -12.00
N VAL A 462 -6.62 -12.13 -11.01
CA VAL A 462 -7.56 -13.25 -11.23
C VAL A 462 -8.62 -12.86 -12.26
N MET A 463 -9.27 -11.70 -12.09
CA MET A 463 -10.28 -11.20 -13.02
C MET A 463 -9.72 -11.01 -14.43
N HIS A 464 -8.50 -10.48 -14.55
CA HIS A 464 -7.80 -10.37 -15.83
C HIS A 464 -7.59 -11.73 -16.49
N SER A 465 -7.22 -12.75 -15.71
CA SER A 465 -7.05 -14.12 -16.23
C SER A 465 -8.35 -14.74 -16.72
N LEU A 466 -9.50 -14.35 -16.15
CA LEU A 466 -10.83 -14.83 -16.53
C LEU A 466 -11.42 -14.05 -17.71
N TRP A 467 -11.05 -12.77 -17.87
CA TRP A 467 -11.59 -11.88 -18.88
C TRP A 467 -11.43 -12.48 -20.29
N GLY A 468 -12.53 -12.54 -21.04
CA GLY A 468 -12.54 -13.12 -22.39
C GLY A 468 -12.38 -14.65 -22.46
N ARG A 469 -12.40 -15.37 -21.35
CA ARG A 469 -12.32 -16.85 -21.34
C ARG A 469 -13.69 -17.53 -21.24
N GLY A 470 -13.71 -18.82 -21.57
CA GLY A 470 -14.91 -19.67 -21.51
C GLY A 470 -15.80 -19.62 -22.74
N ARG A 471 -16.95 -20.30 -22.64
CA ARG A 471 -17.98 -20.39 -23.71
C ARG A 471 -18.69 -19.06 -23.93
N LEU A 472 -19.22 -18.87 -25.13
CA LEU A 472 -20.12 -17.76 -25.43
C LEU A 472 -21.37 -17.84 -24.55
N VAL A 473 -21.87 -16.69 -24.12
CA VAL A 473 -23.14 -16.61 -23.38
C VAL A 473 -24.28 -16.84 -24.36
N GLY A 474 -25.11 -17.86 -24.11
CA GLY A 474 -26.18 -18.29 -25.04
C GLY A 474 -27.39 -17.36 -25.15
N ASN A 475 -27.40 -16.22 -24.45
CA ASN A 475 -28.50 -15.25 -24.54
C ASN A 475 -28.30 -14.37 -25.78
N ALA A 476 -29.22 -14.49 -26.75
CA ALA A 476 -29.15 -13.78 -28.03
C ALA A 476 -29.06 -12.25 -27.88
N LYS A 477 -29.82 -11.65 -26.93
CA LYS A 477 -29.81 -10.20 -26.69
C LYS A 477 -28.44 -9.70 -26.21
N ILE A 478 -27.76 -10.50 -25.38
CA ILE A 478 -26.41 -10.15 -24.89
C ILE A 478 -25.40 -10.22 -26.03
N GLN A 479 -25.50 -11.21 -26.93
CA GLN A 479 -24.60 -11.31 -28.08
C GLN A 479 -24.86 -10.24 -29.14
N GLU A 480 -26.08 -9.74 -29.25
CA GLU A 480 -26.42 -8.60 -30.10
C GLU A 480 -25.78 -7.31 -29.57
N LEU A 481 -25.89 -7.04 -28.26
CA LEU A 481 -25.33 -5.86 -27.61
C LEU A 481 -23.79 -5.90 -27.48
N ALA A 482 -23.23 -7.09 -27.24
CA ALA A 482 -21.80 -7.30 -27.04
C ALA A 482 -21.35 -8.58 -27.78
N PRO A 483 -21.10 -8.49 -29.10
CA PRO A 483 -20.66 -9.64 -29.88
C PRO A 483 -19.39 -10.28 -29.29
N GLY A 484 -19.44 -11.59 -29.05
CA GLY A 484 -18.32 -12.33 -28.47
C GLY A 484 -18.26 -12.29 -26.94
N PHE A 485 -19.34 -11.89 -26.27
CA PHE A 485 -19.43 -11.93 -24.81
C PHE A 485 -19.35 -13.39 -24.31
N ARG A 486 -18.50 -13.62 -23.31
CA ARG A 486 -18.13 -14.97 -22.85
C ARG A 486 -18.40 -15.11 -21.36
N ALA A 487 -18.48 -16.34 -20.88
CA ALA A 487 -18.72 -16.63 -19.46
C ALA A 487 -17.73 -15.92 -18.51
N GLY A 488 -16.46 -15.76 -18.91
CA GLY A 488 -15.48 -15.01 -18.13
C GLY A 488 -15.76 -13.50 -18.06
N HIS A 489 -16.27 -12.90 -19.15
CA HIS A 489 -16.76 -11.51 -19.12
C HIS A 489 -17.93 -11.37 -18.13
N LEU A 490 -18.91 -12.29 -18.23
CA LEU A 490 -20.06 -12.31 -17.34
C LEU A 490 -19.65 -12.42 -15.87
N ALA A 491 -18.74 -13.36 -15.54
CA ALA A 491 -18.27 -13.57 -14.17
C ALA A 491 -17.62 -12.31 -13.57
N VAL A 492 -16.76 -11.65 -14.35
CA VAL A 492 -16.09 -10.41 -13.92
C VAL A 492 -17.07 -9.26 -13.74
N VAL A 493 -18.01 -9.08 -14.68
CA VAL A 493 -19.06 -8.04 -14.57
C VAL A 493 -19.96 -8.29 -13.37
N CYS A 494 -20.41 -9.52 -13.15
CA CYS A 494 -21.22 -9.89 -11.98
C CYS A 494 -20.47 -9.65 -10.66
N TYR A 495 -19.17 -9.97 -10.61
CA TYR A 495 -18.36 -9.72 -9.42
C TYR A 495 -18.19 -8.22 -9.13
N LEU A 496 -17.89 -7.42 -10.15
CA LEU A 496 -17.81 -5.95 -10.00
C LEU A 496 -19.16 -5.35 -9.56
N ALA A 497 -20.26 -5.81 -10.16
CA ALA A 497 -21.60 -5.38 -9.77
C ALA A 497 -21.92 -5.75 -8.31
N LEU A 498 -21.54 -6.94 -7.86
CA LEU A 498 -21.69 -7.37 -6.47
C LEU A 498 -20.89 -6.46 -5.51
N VAL A 499 -19.65 -6.13 -5.84
CA VAL A 499 -18.82 -5.23 -5.02
C VAL A 499 -19.45 -3.84 -4.93
N ILE A 500 -19.89 -3.27 -6.06
CA ILE A 500 -20.56 -1.96 -6.07
C ILE A 500 -21.86 -2.00 -5.26
N ALA A 501 -22.68 -3.05 -5.44
CA ALA A 501 -23.94 -3.21 -4.71
C ALA A 501 -23.71 -3.35 -3.19
N MET A 502 -22.72 -4.15 -2.78
CA MET A 502 -22.37 -4.27 -1.36
C MET A 502 -21.83 -2.94 -0.80
N PHE A 503 -20.96 -2.26 -1.54
CA PHE A 503 -20.48 -0.95 -1.11
C PHE A 503 -21.62 0.06 -0.94
N ALA A 504 -22.57 0.09 -1.87
CA ALA A 504 -23.76 0.92 -1.76
C ALA A 504 -24.63 0.53 -0.56
N TYR A 505 -24.82 -0.77 -0.33
CA TYR A 505 -25.57 -1.30 0.82
C TYR A 505 -24.90 -0.96 2.17
N PHE A 506 -23.58 -0.97 2.26
CA PHE A 506 -22.87 -0.56 3.49
C PHE A 506 -22.57 0.94 3.54
N SER A 507 -22.82 1.70 2.48
CA SER A 507 -22.44 3.12 2.41
C SER A 507 -22.97 3.96 3.57
N PRO A 508 -24.20 3.76 4.11
CA PRO A 508 -24.66 4.59 5.22
C PRO A 508 -23.77 4.51 6.47
N ILE A 509 -23.21 3.34 6.79
CA ILE A 509 -22.30 3.17 7.94
C ILE A 509 -20.85 3.56 7.62
N LEU A 510 -20.49 3.71 6.35
CA LEU A 510 -19.17 4.19 5.93
C LEU A 510 -19.11 5.72 5.87
N TYR A 511 -20.19 6.36 5.42
CA TYR A 511 -20.32 7.82 5.34
C TYR A 511 -20.85 8.44 6.64
N GLY A 512 -21.49 7.64 7.50
CA GLY A 512 -22.11 8.11 8.74
C GLY A 512 -23.40 8.87 8.46
N TYR A 513 -24.27 8.30 7.64
CA TYR A 513 -25.65 8.78 7.50
C TYR A 513 -26.50 8.30 8.68
N GLU A 514 -27.53 9.08 8.99
CA GLU A 514 -28.53 8.68 9.99
C GLU A 514 -29.37 7.54 9.42
N ILE A 515 -29.41 6.42 10.15
CA ILE A 515 -30.12 5.21 9.76
C ILE A 515 -31.03 4.72 10.89
N PRO A 516 -32.22 4.18 10.58
CA PRO A 516 -33.06 3.52 11.59
C PRO A 516 -32.38 2.30 12.21
N ASP A 517 -32.71 2.00 13.47
CA ASP A 517 -32.18 0.83 14.17
C ASP A 517 -32.43 -0.49 13.42
N ALA A 518 -33.56 -0.61 12.74
CA ALA A 518 -33.86 -1.77 11.89
C ALA A 518 -32.83 -1.95 10.75
N TYR A 519 -32.42 -0.84 10.12
CA TYR A 519 -31.42 -0.89 9.05
C TYR A 519 -30.03 -1.21 9.61
N TYR A 520 -29.64 -0.58 10.73
CA TYR A 520 -28.41 -0.90 11.46
C TYR A 520 -28.31 -2.39 11.79
N ASN A 521 -29.37 -2.96 12.36
CA ASN A 521 -29.40 -4.38 12.69
C ASN A 521 -29.31 -5.28 11.44
N SER A 522 -29.83 -4.84 10.29
CA SER A 522 -29.76 -5.61 9.03
C SER A 522 -28.36 -5.70 8.43
N ILE A 523 -27.52 -4.67 8.64
CA ILE A 523 -26.14 -4.63 8.12
C ILE A 523 -25.13 -5.33 9.07
N MET A 524 -25.52 -5.63 10.31
CA MET A 524 -24.68 -6.36 11.27
C MET A 524 -24.75 -7.87 11.06
N TRP A 525 -24.15 -8.35 9.97
CA TRP A 525 -24.21 -9.77 9.58
C TRP A 525 -23.48 -10.71 10.56
N PHE A 526 -22.43 -10.23 11.24
CA PHE A 526 -21.77 -10.96 12.33
C PHE A 526 -22.02 -10.28 13.67
N ARG A 527 -22.17 -11.08 14.73
CA ARG A 527 -22.25 -10.57 16.11
C ARG A 527 -21.01 -9.77 16.51
N SER A 528 -19.84 -10.11 15.95
CA SER A 528 -18.58 -9.41 16.19
C SER A 528 -18.48 -8.04 15.51
N TRP A 529 -19.49 -7.65 14.73
CA TRP A 529 -19.58 -6.31 14.13
C TRP A 529 -20.36 -5.32 15.00
N GLN A 530 -21.05 -5.79 16.04
CA GLN A 530 -21.84 -4.98 16.97
C GLN A 530 -20.97 -4.33 18.05
#